data_AF-A0A0F7VDD5-F1
#
_entry.id   AF-A0A0F7VDD5-F1
#
_cell.length_a   1.000
_cell.length_b   1.000
_cell.length_c   1.000
_cell.angle_alpha   90.00
_cell.angle_beta   90.00
_cell.angle_gamma   90.00
#
_symmetry.space_group_name_H-M   'P 1'
#
loop_
_entity.id
_entity.type
_entity.pdbx_description
1 polymer ?
#
loop_
_entity_poly.entity_id
_entity_poly.type
_entity_poly.pdbx_seq_one_letter_code
_entity_poly.pdbx_strand_id
1 'polypeptide(L)'
;MGFASRSQLQNHKSVCHLNAPLKAIQMVQSPEQDEIVPLISDIIAMGMTAELKALLPRCLNLISDPMLSTLARESEFCGKLEIFRYPWEQRNFQYMGVDQQSFIRSYASEAIMGKNIEVLEYLAPRIAVTDKDNSNDLRTYMRLGASSDSSRIFNIWKKQAREWNSDWLIKEWLVRFLTKPTIQERFADLLEAEASRGRFSPFQLSAVLKIIASTTCAPSIARILLKHGADVDYRTRKFSGRELIKTPLLAAASKTTKDAAELMKILLLVGADPNASYYQRTQKAFYHRRTKHSEPTFVGMEVGARQISKWLQISWTELVEWAAAKRSKNLQADDNRPVDS
;
A
#
# COMPACT_ATOMS: atom_id res chain seq x y z
N MET A 1 -32.06 -26.37 20.86
CA MET A 1 -30.89 -27.03 21.49
C MET A 1 -29.74 -26.98 20.49
N GLY A 2 -28.60 -26.39 20.85
CA GLY A 2 -27.40 -26.32 20.00
C GLY A 2 -26.42 -27.47 20.28
N PHE A 3 -25.47 -27.69 19.38
CA PHE A 3 -24.38 -28.65 19.58
C PHE A 3 -23.32 -28.08 20.52
N ALA A 4 -22.85 -28.87 21.47
CA ALA A 4 -21.86 -28.42 22.45
C ALA A 4 -20.43 -28.31 21.88
N SER A 5 -20.20 -28.81 20.67
CA SER A 5 -18.90 -28.69 20.00
C SER A 5 -19.00 -28.78 18.47
N ARG A 6 -17.98 -28.27 17.78
CA ARG A 6 -17.83 -28.33 16.32
C ARG A 6 -17.76 -29.78 15.81
N SER A 7 -17.16 -30.67 16.58
CA SER A 7 -17.08 -32.11 16.31
C SER A 7 -18.47 -32.77 16.33
N GLN A 8 -19.32 -32.45 17.31
CA GLN A 8 -20.68 -32.97 17.36
C GLN A 8 -21.56 -32.48 16.20
N LEU A 9 -21.40 -31.22 15.79
CA LEU A 9 -22.07 -30.68 14.60
C LEU A 9 -21.64 -31.43 13.33
N GLN A 10 -20.33 -31.66 13.15
CA GLN A 10 -19.82 -32.39 11.99
C GLN A 10 -20.26 -33.85 11.98
N ASN A 11 -20.25 -34.51 13.14
CA ASN A 11 -20.72 -35.87 13.27
C ASN A 11 -22.23 -35.96 12.95
N HIS A 12 -23.05 -35.06 13.50
CA HIS A 12 -24.47 -34.99 13.19
C HIS A 12 -24.74 -34.73 11.70
N LYS A 13 -24.00 -33.80 11.07
CA LYS A 13 -24.07 -33.57 9.61
C LYS A 13 -23.77 -34.85 8.82
N SER A 14 -22.73 -35.58 9.21
CA SER A 14 -22.35 -36.84 8.53
C SER A 14 -23.34 -37.97 8.76
N VAL A 15 -23.97 -38.06 9.93
CA VAL A 15 -24.87 -39.18 10.24
C VAL A 15 -26.30 -38.92 9.74
N CYS A 16 -26.80 -37.70 9.87
CA CYS A 16 -28.21 -37.40 9.66
C CYS A 16 -28.52 -36.78 8.29
N HIS A 17 -27.53 -36.20 7.60
CA HIS A 17 -27.78 -35.37 6.40
C HIS A 17 -27.05 -35.85 5.14
N LEU A 18 -26.44 -37.03 5.17
CA LEU A 18 -25.64 -37.53 4.04
C LEU A 18 -26.51 -37.95 2.82
N ASN A 19 -27.81 -38.21 2.99
CA ASN A 19 -28.73 -38.64 1.91
C ASN A 19 -30.20 -38.18 2.09
N ALA A 20 -30.48 -37.22 2.97
CA ALA A 20 -31.86 -36.77 3.17
C ALA A 20 -32.31 -35.96 1.94
N PRO A 21 -33.45 -36.29 1.29
CA PRO A 21 -33.99 -35.44 0.24
C PRO A 21 -34.26 -34.05 0.83
N LEU A 22 -33.76 -33.00 0.16
CA LEU A 22 -33.95 -31.62 0.56
C LEU A 22 -35.45 -31.33 0.65
N LYS A 23 -36.01 -31.39 1.87
CA LYS A 23 -37.38 -30.94 2.12
C LYS A 23 -37.39 -29.44 1.92
N ALA A 24 -38.34 -28.95 1.13
CA ALA A 24 -38.58 -27.53 0.98
C ALA A 24 -38.71 -26.90 2.37
N ILE A 25 -37.87 -25.90 2.67
CA ILE A 25 -37.92 -25.16 3.92
C ILE A 25 -39.30 -24.48 3.96
N GLN A 26 -40.23 -25.04 4.74
CA GLN A 26 -41.46 -24.35 5.09
C GLN A 26 -41.06 -23.19 5.99
N MET A 27 -40.93 -22.00 5.40
CA MET A 27 -40.69 -20.79 6.18
C MET A 27 -41.84 -20.64 7.18
N VAL A 28 -41.48 -20.44 8.44
CA VAL A 28 -42.40 -19.95 9.48
C VAL A 28 -43.11 -18.72 8.92
N GLN A 29 -44.40 -18.54 9.20
CA GLN A 29 -45.28 -17.62 8.46
C GLN A 29 -44.87 -16.13 8.54
N SER A 30 -43.88 -15.74 9.33
CA SER A 30 -43.23 -14.41 9.31
C SER A 30 -41.94 -14.46 10.14
N PRO A 31 -40.79 -14.85 9.58
CA PRO A 31 -39.55 -14.87 10.35
C PRO A 31 -39.08 -13.44 10.64
N GLU A 32 -38.61 -13.22 11.86
CA GLU A 32 -38.06 -11.93 12.29
C GLU A 32 -36.63 -11.73 11.75
N GLN A 33 -36.14 -10.48 11.79
CA GLN A 33 -34.82 -10.11 11.27
C GLN A 33 -33.66 -10.89 11.92
N ASP A 34 -33.77 -11.12 13.22
CA ASP A 34 -32.81 -11.83 14.06
C ASP A 34 -32.72 -13.33 13.75
N GLU A 35 -33.75 -13.92 13.14
CA GLU A 35 -33.72 -15.29 12.64
C GLU A 35 -33.16 -15.37 11.21
N ILE A 36 -33.52 -14.42 10.35
CA ILE A 36 -33.17 -14.44 8.92
C ILE A 36 -31.69 -14.17 8.69
N VAL A 37 -31.12 -13.16 9.37
CA VAL A 37 -29.74 -12.73 9.10
C VAL A 37 -28.71 -13.82 9.44
N PRO A 38 -28.77 -14.49 10.61
CA PRO A 38 -27.87 -15.61 10.90
C PRO A 38 -28.03 -16.76 9.91
N LEU A 39 -29.25 -17.07 9.46
CA LEU A 39 -29.47 -18.11 8.45
C LEU A 39 -28.80 -17.77 7.11
N ILE A 40 -28.93 -16.52 6.64
CA ILE A 40 -28.28 -16.09 5.40
C ILE A 40 -26.76 -16.07 5.57
N SER A 41 -26.27 -15.62 6.72
CA SER A 41 -24.84 -15.68 7.09
C SER A 41 -24.30 -17.12 7.03
N ASP A 42 -25.03 -18.08 7.61
CA ASP A 42 -24.69 -19.51 7.56
C ASP A 42 -24.68 -20.06 6.12
N ILE A 43 -25.67 -19.69 5.29
CA ILE A 43 -25.74 -20.06 3.87
C ILE A 43 -24.52 -19.50 3.11
N ILE A 44 -24.17 -18.25 3.36
CA ILE A 44 -23.00 -17.57 2.79
C ILE A 44 -21.73 -18.33 3.22
N ALA A 45 -21.54 -18.55 4.52
CA ALA A 45 -20.39 -19.24 5.10
C ALA A 45 -20.24 -20.68 4.58
N MET A 46 -21.34 -21.39 4.34
CA MET A 46 -21.34 -22.73 3.75
C MET A 46 -21.15 -22.73 2.22
N GLY A 47 -21.16 -21.56 1.58
CA GLY A 47 -20.95 -21.46 0.15
C GLY A 47 -22.16 -21.91 -0.68
N MET A 48 -23.38 -21.82 -0.11
CA MET A 48 -24.63 -22.37 -0.65
C MET A 48 -25.33 -21.38 -1.59
N THR A 49 -24.81 -21.27 -2.81
CA THR A 49 -25.23 -20.25 -3.79
C THR A 49 -26.68 -20.40 -4.26
N ALA A 50 -27.17 -21.63 -4.44
CA ALA A 50 -28.53 -21.87 -4.93
C ALA A 50 -29.58 -21.45 -3.88
N GLU A 51 -29.30 -21.77 -2.61
CA GLU A 51 -30.14 -21.46 -1.47
C GLU A 51 -30.14 -19.96 -1.18
N LEU A 52 -28.97 -19.30 -1.30
CA LEU A 52 -28.90 -17.84 -1.22
C LEU A 52 -29.77 -17.18 -2.30
N LYS A 53 -29.68 -17.68 -3.54
CA LYS A 53 -30.49 -17.19 -4.67
C LYS A 53 -31.99 -17.40 -4.47
N ALA A 54 -32.39 -18.51 -3.85
CA ALA A 54 -33.79 -18.80 -3.57
C ALA A 54 -34.35 -17.99 -2.37
N LEU A 55 -33.52 -17.76 -1.34
CA LEU A 55 -33.98 -17.19 -0.07
C LEU A 55 -33.92 -15.65 -0.05
N LEU A 56 -32.81 -15.05 -0.50
CA LEU A 56 -32.57 -13.62 -0.29
C LEU A 56 -33.69 -12.72 -0.86
N PRO A 57 -34.24 -12.92 -2.08
CA PRO A 57 -35.27 -12.03 -2.63
C PRO A 57 -36.54 -11.99 -1.79
N ARG A 58 -36.87 -13.12 -1.15
CA ARG A 58 -38.04 -13.26 -0.29
C ARG A 58 -37.87 -12.50 1.02
N CYS A 59 -36.62 -12.25 1.41
CA CYS A 59 -36.26 -11.60 2.66
C CYS A 59 -35.75 -10.16 2.47
N LEU A 60 -35.61 -9.66 1.23
CA LEU A 60 -35.03 -8.33 0.98
C LEU A 60 -35.76 -7.21 1.73
N ASN A 61 -37.09 -7.24 1.74
CA ASN A 61 -37.91 -6.26 2.46
C ASN A 61 -37.79 -6.37 3.98
N LEU A 62 -37.29 -7.50 4.48
CA LEU A 62 -37.09 -7.76 5.89
C LEU A 62 -35.68 -7.40 6.34
N ILE A 63 -34.69 -7.31 5.44
CA ILE A 63 -33.30 -7.07 5.81
C ILE A 63 -32.97 -5.59 5.63
N SER A 64 -32.52 -4.94 6.69
CA SER A 64 -32.06 -3.54 6.61
C SER A 64 -30.80 -3.42 5.73
N ASP A 65 -30.59 -2.27 5.08
CA ASP A 65 -29.38 -2.06 4.27
C ASP A 65 -28.05 -2.25 5.07
N PRO A 66 -27.93 -1.80 6.34
CA PRO A 66 -26.77 -2.14 7.17
C PRO A 66 -26.54 -3.64 7.33
N MET A 67 -27.61 -4.44 7.40
CA MET A 67 -27.49 -5.91 7.47
C MET A 67 -27.10 -6.52 6.12
N LEU A 68 -27.68 -6.05 5.01
CA LEU A 68 -27.21 -6.43 3.66
C LEU A 68 -25.74 -6.07 3.46
N SER A 69 -25.27 -4.98 4.07
CA SER A 69 -23.87 -4.57 4.08
C SER A 69 -22.97 -5.59 4.74
N THR A 70 -23.38 -6.07 5.92
CA THR A 70 -22.69 -7.10 6.68
C THR A 70 -22.66 -8.42 5.93
N LEU A 71 -23.79 -8.86 5.38
CA LEU A 71 -23.89 -10.10 4.61
C LEU A 71 -23.02 -10.05 3.33
N ALA A 72 -23.02 -8.92 2.62
CA ALA A 72 -22.13 -8.72 1.48
C ALA A 72 -20.65 -8.77 1.92
N ARG A 73 -20.28 -8.22 3.07
CA ARG A 73 -18.90 -8.30 3.59
C ARG A 73 -18.51 -9.72 3.96
N GLU A 74 -19.41 -10.47 4.60
CA GLU A 74 -19.19 -11.88 4.91
C GLU A 74 -18.98 -12.73 3.65
N SER A 75 -19.75 -12.45 2.59
CA SER A 75 -19.65 -13.18 1.32
C SER A 75 -18.32 -13.02 0.60
N GLU A 76 -17.57 -11.96 0.90
CA GLU A 76 -16.22 -11.78 0.36
C GLU A 76 -15.31 -12.88 0.87
N PHE A 77 -15.33 -13.15 2.18
CA PHE A 77 -14.50 -14.18 2.81
C PHE A 77 -14.79 -15.60 2.33
N CYS A 78 -15.96 -15.82 1.73
CA CYS A 78 -16.33 -17.13 1.16
C CYS A 78 -15.62 -17.44 -0.16
N GLY A 79 -14.99 -16.44 -0.81
CA GLY A 79 -14.18 -16.63 -2.01
C GLY A 79 -14.95 -17.06 -3.25
N LYS A 80 -16.29 -16.98 -3.24
CA LYS A 80 -17.16 -17.31 -4.38
C LYS A 80 -17.85 -16.05 -4.89
N LEU A 81 -17.48 -15.60 -6.08
CA LEU A 81 -18.04 -14.38 -6.68
C LEU A 81 -19.57 -14.38 -6.73
N GLU A 82 -20.19 -15.52 -7.03
CA GLU A 82 -21.64 -15.64 -7.13
C GLU A 82 -22.38 -15.38 -5.82
N ILE A 83 -21.74 -15.67 -4.68
CA ILE A 83 -22.30 -15.42 -3.34
C ILE A 83 -22.20 -13.93 -3.00
N PHE A 84 -21.15 -13.27 -3.48
CA PHE A 84 -20.97 -11.83 -3.32
C PHE A 84 -21.89 -11.01 -4.23
N ARG A 85 -21.98 -11.37 -5.51
CA ARG A 85 -22.75 -10.63 -6.52
C ARG A 85 -24.21 -10.50 -6.11
N TYR A 86 -24.77 -11.54 -5.50
CA TYR A 86 -26.18 -11.57 -5.20
C TYR A 86 -26.63 -10.48 -4.22
N PRO A 87 -26.13 -10.40 -2.97
CA PRO A 87 -26.46 -9.30 -2.07
C PRO A 87 -25.98 -7.93 -2.59
N TRP A 88 -24.88 -7.90 -3.35
CA TRP A 88 -24.37 -6.67 -3.96
C TRP A 88 -25.35 -6.04 -4.97
N GLU A 89 -25.87 -6.84 -5.89
CA GLU A 89 -26.77 -6.39 -6.97
C GLU A 89 -28.15 -5.96 -6.45
N GLN A 90 -28.55 -6.42 -5.25
CA GLN A 90 -29.82 -6.03 -4.62
C GLN A 90 -29.76 -4.70 -3.86
N ARG A 91 -28.58 -4.10 -3.69
CA ARG A 91 -28.46 -2.81 -3.02
C ARG A 91 -28.99 -1.67 -3.87
N ASN A 92 -29.83 -0.83 -3.26
CA ASN A 92 -30.24 0.42 -3.85
C ASN A 92 -29.31 1.57 -3.42
N PHE A 93 -28.30 1.86 -4.23
CA PHE A 93 -27.34 2.94 -3.96
C PHE A 93 -27.94 4.36 -4.04
N GLN A 94 -29.16 4.53 -4.55
CA GLN A 94 -29.77 5.86 -4.74
C GLN A 94 -30.15 6.56 -3.42
N TYR A 95 -30.40 5.81 -2.34
CA TYR A 95 -30.96 6.37 -1.10
C TYR A 95 -29.93 6.70 -0.01
N MET A 96 -28.66 6.37 -0.22
CA MET A 96 -27.72 6.36 0.90
C MET A 96 -27.04 7.69 1.19
N GLY A 97 -26.94 8.64 0.27
CA GLY A 97 -26.16 9.88 0.47
C GLY A 97 -24.66 9.67 0.75
N VAL A 98 -24.25 8.43 1.05
CA VAL A 98 -22.89 7.93 1.17
C VAL A 98 -22.35 7.67 -0.23
N ASP A 99 -21.10 8.07 -0.45
CA ASP A 99 -20.37 7.86 -1.69
C ASP A 99 -20.30 6.35 -2.01
N GLN A 100 -21.01 5.91 -3.06
CA GLN A 100 -20.98 4.53 -3.57
C GLN A 100 -19.54 4.03 -3.75
N GLN A 101 -18.59 4.92 -4.07
CA GLN A 101 -17.19 4.57 -4.24
C GLN A 101 -16.50 4.18 -2.92
N SER A 102 -16.91 4.75 -1.78
CA SER A 102 -16.42 4.34 -0.46
C SER A 102 -16.71 2.85 -0.21
N PHE A 103 -17.95 2.42 -0.50
CA PHE A 103 -18.31 1.01 -0.38
C PHE A 103 -17.51 0.13 -1.34
N ILE A 104 -17.47 0.44 -2.63
CA ILE A 104 -16.74 -0.36 -3.62
C ILE A 104 -15.26 -0.54 -3.19
N ARG A 105 -14.62 0.53 -2.69
CA ARG A 105 -13.23 0.48 -2.23
C ARG A 105 -13.04 -0.30 -0.93
N SER A 106 -13.99 -0.19 0.00
CA SER A 106 -13.98 -1.00 1.22
C SER A 106 -14.07 -2.48 0.88
N TYR A 107 -15.03 -2.87 0.03
CA TYR A 107 -15.20 -4.25 -0.44
C TYR A 107 -13.98 -4.75 -1.22
N ALA A 108 -13.44 -3.95 -2.14
CA ALA A 108 -12.22 -4.31 -2.85
C ALA A 108 -11.00 -4.49 -1.91
N SER A 109 -10.92 -3.71 -0.82
CA SER A 109 -9.88 -3.86 0.20
C SER A 109 -9.99 -5.18 0.96
N GLU A 110 -11.20 -5.53 1.39
CA GLU A 110 -11.49 -6.81 2.05
C GLU A 110 -11.24 -7.99 1.11
N ALA A 111 -11.63 -7.90 -0.16
CA ALA A 111 -11.30 -8.89 -1.18
C ALA A 111 -9.78 -9.09 -1.34
N ILE A 112 -8.98 -8.03 -1.26
CA ILE A 112 -7.51 -8.14 -1.26
C ILE A 112 -7.02 -8.85 0.01
N MET A 113 -7.53 -8.47 1.18
CA MET A 113 -7.13 -9.07 2.47
C MET A 113 -7.48 -10.56 2.54
N GLY A 114 -8.68 -10.93 2.08
CA GLY A 114 -9.15 -12.31 1.99
C GLY A 114 -8.58 -13.09 0.78
N LYS A 115 -7.80 -12.44 -0.08
CA LYS A 115 -7.25 -13.01 -1.34
C LYS A 115 -8.34 -13.54 -2.29
N ASN A 116 -9.51 -12.91 -2.28
CA ASN A 116 -10.67 -13.27 -3.10
C ASN A 116 -10.57 -12.59 -4.46
N ILE A 117 -9.76 -13.18 -5.33
CA ILE A 117 -9.37 -12.57 -6.60
C ILE A 117 -10.56 -12.36 -7.53
N GLU A 118 -11.52 -13.29 -7.56
CA GLU A 118 -12.71 -13.18 -8.42
C GLU A 118 -13.59 -11.98 -8.04
N VAL A 119 -13.79 -11.76 -6.74
CA VAL A 119 -14.51 -10.59 -6.21
C VAL A 119 -13.76 -9.32 -6.55
N LEU A 120 -12.43 -9.31 -6.38
CA LEU A 120 -11.60 -8.17 -6.75
C LEU A 120 -11.68 -7.87 -8.25
N GLU A 121 -11.63 -8.87 -9.13
CA GLU A 121 -11.76 -8.70 -10.58
C GLU A 121 -13.12 -8.14 -10.97
N TYR A 122 -14.18 -8.54 -10.25
CA TYR A 122 -15.52 -8.00 -10.44
C TYR A 122 -15.64 -6.54 -9.99
N LEU A 123 -15.12 -6.20 -8.81
CA LEU A 123 -15.19 -4.84 -8.26
C LEU A 123 -14.24 -3.87 -8.95
N ALA A 124 -13.11 -4.37 -9.44
CA ALA A 124 -12.02 -3.58 -9.95
C ALA A 124 -12.44 -2.52 -11.00
N PRO A 125 -13.13 -2.88 -12.09
CA PRO A 125 -13.55 -1.91 -13.10
C PRO A 125 -14.54 -0.83 -12.61
N ARG A 126 -15.11 -1.00 -11.41
CA ARG A 126 -16.11 -0.09 -10.83
C ARG A 126 -15.51 0.93 -9.88
N ILE A 127 -14.23 0.78 -9.53
CA ILE A 127 -13.52 1.76 -8.69
C ILE A 127 -13.22 2.99 -9.54
N ALA A 128 -13.92 4.07 -9.26
CA ALA A 128 -13.62 5.40 -9.79
C ALA A 128 -12.73 6.14 -8.78
N VAL A 129 -11.79 6.94 -9.28
CA VAL A 129 -10.96 7.82 -8.46
C VAL A 129 -10.99 9.20 -9.08
N THR A 130 -11.25 10.23 -8.27
CA THR A 130 -11.15 11.62 -8.70
C THR A 130 -9.86 12.24 -8.16
N ASP A 131 -9.36 13.30 -8.79
CA ASP A 131 -8.12 13.97 -8.35
C ASP A 131 -8.19 14.56 -6.93
N LYS A 132 -9.40 14.82 -6.43
CA LYS A 132 -9.63 15.37 -5.08
C LYS A 132 -9.86 14.28 -4.04
N ASP A 133 -9.91 13.01 -4.45
CA ASP A 133 -10.30 11.93 -3.59
C ASP A 133 -9.20 11.55 -2.60
N ASN A 134 -9.40 11.85 -1.33
CA ASN A 134 -8.44 11.52 -0.30
C ASN A 134 -9.05 10.63 0.78
N SER A 135 -10.05 9.82 0.41
CA SER A 135 -10.76 8.97 1.36
C SER A 135 -9.85 7.91 1.97
N ASN A 136 -10.12 7.54 3.22
CA ASN A 136 -9.37 6.47 3.90
C ASN A 136 -9.54 5.12 3.19
N ASP A 137 -10.68 4.88 2.56
CA ASP A 137 -10.94 3.64 1.82
C ASP A 137 -10.06 3.56 0.57
N LEU A 138 -9.90 4.66 -0.17
CA LEU A 138 -9.01 4.71 -1.31
C LEU A 138 -7.55 4.47 -0.89
N ARG A 139 -7.10 5.12 0.18
CA ARG A 139 -5.75 4.90 0.71
C ARG A 139 -5.53 3.46 1.13
N THR A 140 -6.52 2.84 1.76
CA THR A 140 -6.48 1.45 2.20
C THR A 140 -6.40 0.51 1.00
N TYR A 141 -7.28 0.67 0.02
CA TYR A 141 -7.28 -0.07 -1.23
C TYR A 141 -5.92 0.03 -1.94
N MET A 142 -5.42 1.25 -2.14
CA MET A 142 -4.16 1.52 -2.81
C MET A 142 -2.98 0.88 -2.11
N ARG A 143 -2.92 1.02 -0.78
CA ARG A 143 -1.88 0.40 0.05
C ARG A 143 -1.92 -1.12 -0.10
N LEU A 144 -3.08 -1.74 0.10
CA LEU A 144 -3.24 -3.19 0.08
C LEU A 144 -2.92 -3.79 -1.29
N GLY A 145 -3.36 -3.15 -2.37
CA GLY A 145 -3.07 -3.58 -3.74
C GLY A 145 -1.59 -3.50 -4.07
N ALA A 146 -0.96 -2.36 -3.79
CA ALA A 146 0.48 -2.16 -4.02
C ALA A 146 1.36 -3.07 -3.16
N SER A 147 0.95 -3.37 -1.92
CA SER A 147 1.69 -4.20 -0.99
C SER A 147 1.26 -5.67 -0.98
N SER A 148 0.47 -6.13 -1.96
CA SER A 148 0.01 -7.51 -2.00
C SER A 148 1.14 -8.44 -2.40
N ASP A 149 1.33 -9.56 -1.69
CA ASP A 149 2.26 -10.61 -2.11
C ASP A 149 1.74 -11.35 -3.37
N SER A 150 0.43 -11.32 -3.64
CA SER A 150 -0.17 -11.95 -4.81
C SER A 150 0.09 -11.13 -6.08
N SER A 151 0.84 -11.68 -7.02
CA SER A 151 1.10 -11.05 -8.31
C SER A 151 -0.18 -10.78 -9.11
N ARG A 152 -1.22 -11.64 -8.99
CA ARG A 152 -2.50 -11.43 -9.67
C ARG A 152 -3.25 -10.23 -9.09
N ILE A 153 -3.30 -10.11 -7.76
CA ILE A 153 -3.89 -8.92 -7.09
C ILE A 153 -3.13 -7.65 -7.47
N PHE A 154 -1.79 -7.70 -7.41
CA PHE A 154 -0.96 -6.57 -7.79
C PHE A 154 -1.20 -6.16 -9.24
N ASN A 155 -1.36 -7.11 -10.17
CA ASN A 155 -1.62 -6.82 -11.58
C ASN A 155 -3.00 -6.20 -11.82
N ILE A 156 -4.04 -6.66 -11.12
CA ILE A 156 -5.38 -6.05 -11.18
C ILE A 156 -5.31 -4.60 -10.69
N TRP A 157 -4.71 -4.38 -9.52
CA TRP A 157 -4.51 -3.06 -8.95
C TRP A 157 -3.66 -2.15 -9.86
N LYS A 158 -2.54 -2.67 -10.39
CA LYS A 158 -1.62 -1.97 -11.29
C LYS A 158 -2.33 -1.47 -12.54
N LYS A 159 -3.24 -2.27 -13.11
CA LYS A 159 -4.01 -1.87 -14.30
C LYS A 159 -4.82 -0.60 -14.03
N GLN A 160 -5.53 -0.55 -12.90
CA GLN A 160 -6.31 0.62 -12.52
C GLN A 160 -5.44 1.81 -12.15
N ALA A 161 -4.37 1.58 -11.37
CA ALA A 161 -3.50 2.66 -10.93
C ALA A 161 -2.86 3.43 -12.11
N ARG A 162 -2.75 2.79 -13.28
CA ARG A 162 -2.31 3.42 -14.54
C ARG A 162 -3.37 4.26 -15.22
N GLU A 163 -4.64 3.86 -15.09
CA GLU A 163 -5.80 4.59 -15.61
C GLU A 163 -6.06 5.84 -14.78
N TRP A 164 -5.68 5.83 -13.50
CA TRP A 164 -5.77 6.99 -12.62
C TRP A 164 -4.59 7.94 -12.78
N ASN A 165 -4.73 9.11 -12.17
CA ASN A 165 -3.66 10.10 -12.09
C ASN A 165 -2.39 9.48 -11.47
N SER A 166 -1.27 9.54 -12.19
CA SER A 166 0.00 8.96 -11.75
C SER A 166 0.49 9.51 -10.42
N ASP A 167 0.07 10.71 -10.04
CA ASP A 167 0.40 11.35 -8.76
C ASP A 167 0.05 10.48 -7.54
N TRP A 168 -0.85 9.52 -7.68
CA TRP A 168 -1.16 8.56 -6.63
C TRP A 168 0.00 7.62 -6.30
N LEU A 169 0.80 7.23 -7.30
CA LEU A 169 1.93 6.30 -7.15
C LEU A 169 3.07 6.90 -6.31
N ILE A 170 3.13 8.21 -6.24
CA ILE A 170 4.20 8.96 -5.56
C ILE A 170 3.72 9.58 -4.23
N LYS A 171 2.51 9.25 -3.76
CA LYS A 171 2.03 9.75 -2.47
C LYS A 171 2.80 9.13 -1.32
N GLU A 172 3.13 9.97 -0.34
CA GLU A 172 3.83 9.57 0.87
C GLU A 172 3.17 8.36 1.54
N TRP A 173 1.85 8.40 1.72
CA TRP A 173 1.11 7.36 2.42
C TRP A 173 1.08 6.02 1.67
N LEU A 174 1.46 5.95 0.40
CA LEU A 174 1.58 4.69 -0.34
C LEU A 174 3.00 4.14 -0.18
N VAL A 175 3.97 4.98 -0.52
CA VAL A 175 5.38 4.64 -0.62
C VAL A 175 5.96 4.16 0.72
N ARG A 176 5.48 4.73 1.84
CA ARG A 176 5.93 4.36 3.20
C ARG A 176 5.60 2.92 3.61
N PHE A 177 4.66 2.25 2.93
CA PHE A 177 4.22 0.89 3.26
C PHE A 177 4.85 -0.18 2.38
N LEU A 178 5.72 0.20 1.43
CA LEU A 178 6.45 -0.73 0.58
C LEU A 178 7.66 -1.31 1.33
N THR A 179 7.43 -2.19 2.30
CA THR A 179 8.46 -2.66 3.24
C THR A 179 9.19 -3.93 2.80
N LYS A 180 8.60 -4.77 1.93
CA LYS A 180 9.22 -6.03 1.50
C LYS A 180 10.04 -5.84 0.21
N PRO A 181 11.23 -6.45 0.07
CA PRO A 181 12.07 -6.30 -1.13
C PRO A 181 11.36 -6.67 -2.44
N THR A 182 10.64 -7.81 -2.48
CA THR A 182 9.90 -8.26 -3.67
C THR A 182 8.75 -7.32 -4.07
N ILE A 183 8.13 -6.67 -3.08
CA ILE A 183 7.13 -5.63 -3.31
C ILE A 183 7.80 -4.37 -3.86
N GLN A 184 8.92 -3.95 -3.29
CA GLN A 184 9.67 -2.78 -3.73
C GLN A 184 10.18 -2.94 -5.16
N GLU A 185 10.67 -4.12 -5.55
CA GLU A 185 11.11 -4.42 -6.92
C GLU A 185 9.95 -4.30 -7.93
N ARG A 186 8.84 -5.01 -7.70
CA ARG A 186 7.66 -4.91 -8.59
C ARG A 186 7.10 -3.49 -8.68
N PHE A 187 7.15 -2.75 -7.57
CA PHE A 187 6.73 -1.35 -7.55
C PHE A 187 7.73 -0.46 -8.30
N ALA A 188 9.04 -0.72 -8.19
CA ALA A 188 10.07 -0.01 -8.95
C ALA A 188 9.87 -0.18 -10.46
N ASP A 189 9.53 -1.37 -10.94
CA ASP A 189 9.24 -1.62 -12.37
C ASP A 189 8.02 -0.81 -12.85
N LEU A 190 6.97 -0.72 -12.03
CA LEU A 190 5.82 0.13 -12.33
C LEU A 190 6.23 1.60 -12.37
N LEU A 191 6.99 2.06 -11.37
CA LEU A 191 7.43 3.44 -11.28
C LEU A 191 8.34 3.82 -12.45
N GLU A 192 9.24 2.94 -12.87
CA GLU A 192 10.10 3.14 -14.04
C GLU A 192 9.28 3.29 -15.32
N ALA A 193 8.29 2.41 -15.52
CA ALA A 193 7.42 2.48 -16.68
C ALA A 193 6.62 3.78 -16.73
N GLU A 194 6.13 4.30 -15.59
CA GLU A 194 5.41 5.57 -15.57
C GLU A 194 6.34 6.79 -15.64
N ALA A 195 7.51 6.76 -14.99
CA ALA A 195 8.49 7.83 -15.04
C ALA A 195 9.07 8.01 -16.46
N SER A 196 9.29 6.91 -17.17
CA SER A 196 9.74 6.92 -18.59
C SER A 196 8.72 7.58 -19.53
N ARG A 197 7.45 7.66 -19.14
CA ARG A 197 6.40 8.37 -19.88
C ARG A 197 6.32 9.87 -19.54
N GLY A 198 7.24 10.38 -18.72
CA GLY A 198 7.24 11.78 -18.29
C GLY A 198 6.09 12.12 -17.34
N ARG A 199 5.48 11.13 -16.68
CA ARG A 199 4.34 11.34 -15.79
C ARG A 199 4.68 12.04 -14.46
N PHE A 200 5.97 12.18 -14.14
CA PHE A 200 6.43 12.79 -12.91
C PHE A 200 7.40 13.93 -13.19
N SER A 201 7.21 15.02 -12.49
CA SER A 201 8.20 16.10 -12.43
C SER A 201 9.42 15.69 -11.60
N PRO A 202 10.60 16.27 -11.86
CA PRO A 202 11.78 16.11 -11.00
C PRO A 202 11.47 16.40 -9.53
N PHE A 203 10.71 17.47 -9.24
CA PHE A 203 10.30 17.82 -7.88
C PHE A 203 9.53 16.70 -7.16
N GLN A 204 8.58 16.07 -7.86
CA GLN A 204 7.80 14.95 -7.32
C GLN A 204 8.72 13.76 -7.02
N LEU A 205 9.60 13.39 -7.96
CA LEU A 205 10.55 12.29 -7.77
C LEU A 205 11.50 12.56 -6.59
N SER A 206 12.01 13.79 -6.46
CA SER A 206 12.84 14.23 -5.34
C SER A 206 12.12 14.13 -3.99
N ALA A 207 10.83 14.52 -3.96
CA ALA A 207 10.03 14.41 -2.75
C ALA A 207 9.84 12.95 -2.31
N VAL A 208 9.59 12.04 -3.26
CA VAL A 208 9.50 10.60 -2.99
C VAL A 208 10.82 10.03 -2.52
N LEU A 209 11.94 10.42 -3.15
CA LEU A 209 13.28 9.93 -2.78
C LEU A 209 13.57 10.21 -1.31
N LYS A 210 13.24 11.42 -0.85
CA LYS A 210 13.35 11.79 0.57
C LYS A 210 12.43 10.95 1.46
N ILE A 211 11.20 10.67 1.04
CA ILE A 211 10.26 9.83 1.79
C ILE A 211 10.81 8.40 1.92
N ILE A 212 11.27 7.81 0.83
CA ILE A 212 11.91 6.48 0.83
C ILE A 212 13.10 6.47 1.79
N ALA A 213 14.01 7.44 1.68
CA ALA A 213 15.19 7.51 2.53
C ALA A 213 14.85 7.65 4.02
N SER A 214 13.75 8.35 4.35
CA SER A 214 13.31 8.51 5.74
C SER A 214 12.48 7.33 6.28
N THR A 215 12.05 6.40 5.42
CA THR A 215 11.17 5.30 5.81
C THR A 215 11.76 3.93 5.49
N THR A 216 11.58 3.44 4.27
CA THR A 216 11.88 2.06 3.85
C THR A 216 13.32 1.87 3.39
N CYS A 217 14.01 2.96 3.01
CA CYS A 217 15.34 2.93 2.38
C CYS A 217 15.44 2.04 1.13
N ALA A 218 14.32 1.81 0.43
CA ALA A 218 14.24 0.90 -0.72
C ALA A 218 15.23 1.25 -1.85
N PRO A 219 16.33 0.49 -2.02
CA PRO A 219 17.38 0.84 -2.99
C PRO A 219 16.92 0.72 -4.44
N SER A 220 16.04 -0.24 -4.74
CA SER A 220 15.44 -0.44 -6.08
C SER A 220 14.64 0.78 -6.53
N ILE A 221 13.75 1.28 -5.66
CA ILE A 221 12.92 2.46 -5.94
C ILE A 221 13.82 3.70 -6.07
N ALA A 222 14.80 3.88 -5.17
CA ALA A 222 15.70 5.04 -5.21
C ALA A 222 16.50 5.14 -6.52
N ARG A 223 16.99 4.01 -7.05
CA ARG A 223 17.68 3.97 -8.35
C ARG A 223 16.80 4.51 -9.48
N ILE A 224 15.54 4.09 -9.53
CA ILE A 224 14.59 4.58 -10.55
C ILE A 224 14.35 6.08 -10.39
N LEU A 225 14.10 6.55 -9.17
CA LEU A 225 13.88 7.98 -8.92
C LEU A 225 15.06 8.84 -9.39
N LEU A 226 16.29 8.44 -9.04
CA LEU A 226 17.52 9.14 -9.43
C LEU A 226 17.75 9.10 -10.94
N LYS A 227 17.55 7.93 -11.57
CA LYS A 227 17.65 7.76 -13.04
C LYS A 227 16.72 8.71 -13.79
N HIS A 228 15.54 9.02 -13.23
CA HIS A 228 14.56 9.91 -13.85
C HIS A 228 14.65 11.37 -13.34
N GLY A 229 15.77 11.76 -12.75
CA GLY A 229 16.06 13.16 -12.45
C GLY A 229 15.61 13.64 -11.07
N ALA A 230 15.41 12.74 -10.10
CA ALA A 230 15.31 13.16 -8.71
C ALA A 230 16.59 13.88 -8.25
N ASP A 231 16.42 15.05 -7.65
CA ASP A 231 17.48 15.80 -6.97
C ASP A 231 17.94 15.03 -5.73
N VAL A 232 19.21 14.60 -5.77
CA VAL A 232 19.85 13.76 -4.75
C VAL A 232 19.97 14.46 -3.39
N ASP A 233 20.07 15.80 -3.38
CA ASP A 233 20.22 16.62 -2.18
C ASP A 233 18.94 17.42 -1.85
N TYR A 234 17.80 16.96 -2.37
CA TYR A 234 16.52 17.61 -2.19
C TYR A 234 16.16 17.87 -0.72
N ARG A 235 15.76 19.12 -0.44
CA ARG A 235 15.24 19.55 0.85
C ARG A 235 13.83 20.12 0.67
N THR A 236 12.83 19.50 1.32
CA THR A 236 11.45 19.99 1.31
C THR A 236 11.38 21.43 1.80
N ARG A 237 10.78 22.33 1.02
CA ARG A 237 10.67 23.75 1.36
C ARG A 237 9.36 24.03 2.10
N LYS A 238 9.19 23.56 3.35
CA LYS A 238 7.99 23.92 4.16
C LYS A 238 8.39 24.52 5.50
N PHE A 239 7.99 25.79 5.67
CA PHE A 239 7.92 26.63 6.87
C PHE A 239 9.19 26.71 7.74
N SER A 240 9.78 27.92 7.74
CA SER A 240 10.83 28.42 8.64
C SER A 240 12.05 27.51 8.84
N GLY A 241 13.08 27.73 8.01
CA GLY A 241 14.45 27.23 8.22
C GLY A 241 14.79 26.02 7.36
N ARG A 242 15.57 26.23 6.29
CA ARG A 242 16.25 25.16 5.52
C ARG A 242 17.10 24.24 6.42
N GLU A 243 17.49 24.78 7.57
CA GLU A 243 18.38 24.23 8.57
C GLU A 243 17.84 22.96 9.27
N LEU A 244 16.54 22.73 9.35
CA LEU A 244 15.99 21.57 10.09
C LEU A 244 15.73 20.33 9.21
N ILE A 245 16.00 20.40 7.91
CA ILE A 245 15.44 19.49 6.93
C ILE A 245 16.54 18.59 6.35
N LYS A 246 16.46 17.30 6.69
CA LYS A 246 17.37 16.27 6.18
C LYS A 246 17.26 16.14 4.64
N THR A 247 18.41 16.03 3.99
CA THR A 247 18.54 15.48 2.63
C THR A 247 18.20 13.98 2.63
N PRO A 248 17.97 13.34 1.48
CA PRO A 248 17.86 11.88 1.39
C PRO A 248 19.05 11.17 2.06
N LEU A 249 20.28 11.64 1.85
CA LEU A 249 21.46 11.03 2.45
C LEU A 249 21.46 11.13 3.99
N LEU A 250 21.13 12.30 4.55
CA LEU A 250 20.98 12.48 6.00
C LEU A 250 19.86 11.60 6.59
N ALA A 251 18.75 11.45 5.85
CA ALA A 251 17.64 10.61 6.29
C ALA A 251 18.04 9.12 6.34
N ALA A 252 18.71 8.62 5.29
CA ALA A 252 19.22 7.25 5.25
C ALA A 252 20.30 7.03 6.33
N ALA A 253 21.22 7.97 6.52
CA ALA A 253 22.29 7.88 7.51
C ALA A 253 21.81 7.79 8.96
N SER A 254 20.58 8.23 9.25
CA SER A 254 20.01 8.07 10.59
C SER A 254 19.53 6.65 10.93
N LYS A 255 19.60 5.71 9.97
CA LYS A 255 19.14 4.32 10.11
C LYS A 255 20.28 3.32 9.99
N THR A 256 20.22 2.25 10.78
CA THR A 256 21.29 1.24 10.89
C THR A 256 20.99 -0.05 10.11
N THR A 257 20.12 -0.01 9.11
CA THR A 257 19.71 -1.18 8.31
C THR A 257 20.62 -1.40 7.10
N LYS A 258 20.64 -2.64 6.58
CA LYS A 258 21.35 -2.99 5.34
C LYS A 258 20.90 -2.11 4.15
N ASP A 259 19.59 -1.92 4.01
CA ASP A 259 19.01 -1.12 2.92
C ASP A 259 19.39 0.35 3.04
N ALA A 260 19.48 0.89 4.26
CA ALA A 260 19.98 2.25 4.48
C ALA A 260 21.45 2.39 4.06
N ALA A 261 22.30 1.39 4.37
CA ALA A 261 23.69 1.39 3.94
C ALA A 261 23.84 1.33 2.41
N GLU A 262 23.08 0.46 1.75
CA GLU A 262 23.06 0.37 0.30
C GLU A 262 22.50 1.65 -0.35
N LEU A 263 21.46 2.25 0.24
CA LEU A 263 20.93 3.53 -0.22
C LEU A 263 21.94 4.66 -0.08
N MET A 264 22.67 4.76 1.03
CA MET A 264 23.75 5.75 1.20
C MET A 264 24.80 5.61 0.10
N LYS A 265 25.24 4.38 -0.21
CA LYS A 265 26.17 4.10 -1.30
C LYS A 265 25.65 4.59 -2.65
N ILE A 266 24.38 4.31 -2.97
CA ILE A 266 23.75 4.77 -4.22
C ILE A 266 23.72 6.30 -4.30
N LEU A 267 23.27 6.96 -3.23
CA LEU A 267 23.18 8.41 -3.17
C LEU A 267 24.56 9.06 -3.38
N LEU A 268 25.61 8.54 -2.72
CA LEU A 268 26.98 9.00 -2.91
C LEU A 268 27.46 8.76 -4.35
N LEU A 269 27.17 7.62 -4.96
CA LEU A 269 27.53 7.37 -6.36
C LEU A 269 26.89 8.37 -7.33
N VAL A 270 25.69 8.87 -7.02
CA VAL A 270 24.96 9.82 -7.89
C VAL A 270 25.30 11.28 -7.61
N GLY A 271 26.03 11.59 -6.55
CA GLY A 271 26.49 12.97 -6.30
C GLY A 271 26.12 13.56 -4.95
N ALA A 272 25.44 12.82 -4.07
CA ALA A 272 24.99 13.35 -2.78
C ALA A 272 26.15 13.97 -2.00
N ASP A 273 25.90 15.12 -1.36
CA ASP A 273 26.87 15.82 -0.54
C ASP A 273 27.12 15.07 0.79
N PRO A 274 28.30 14.44 0.99
CA PRO A 274 28.62 13.74 2.23
C PRO A 274 28.78 14.69 3.44
N ASN A 275 28.96 15.98 3.18
CA ASN A 275 29.11 17.01 4.20
C ASN A 275 27.80 17.74 4.49
N ALA A 276 26.67 17.27 3.93
CA ALA A 276 25.37 17.81 4.22
C ALA A 276 25.10 17.75 5.74
N SER A 277 24.54 18.83 6.27
CA SER A 277 24.19 18.95 7.67
C SER A 277 22.75 19.41 7.88
N TYR A 278 22.25 19.20 9.09
CA TYR A 278 21.00 19.75 9.59
C TYR A 278 21.13 20.06 11.08
N TYR A 279 20.28 20.95 11.56
CA TYR A 279 20.15 21.34 12.95
C TYR A 279 19.05 20.52 13.59
N GLN A 280 19.31 19.97 14.76
CA GLN A 280 18.27 19.31 15.54
C GLN A 280 17.43 20.35 16.27
N ARG A 281 16.12 20.11 16.31
CA ARG A 281 15.22 20.96 17.07
C ARG A 281 15.33 20.59 18.55
N THR A 282 15.81 21.50 19.38
CA THR A 282 15.88 21.29 20.84
C THR A 282 14.50 21.49 21.49
N GLN A 283 14.14 20.64 22.46
CA GLN A 283 12.84 20.70 23.18
C GLN A 283 12.57 22.06 23.84
N LYS A 284 13.62 22.80 24.26
CA LYS A 284 13.50 24.12 24.89
C LYS A 284 12.97 25.24 23.97
N ALA A 285 12.88 25.00 22.67
CA ALA A 285 12.39 25.99 21.70
C ALA A 285 10.86 26.12 21.63
N PHE A 286 10.10 25.32 22.39
CA PHE A 286 8.62 25.37 22.34
C PHE A 286 8.03 26.59 23.08
N TYR A 287 8.76 27.15 24.07
CA TYR A 287 8.26 28.23 24.93
C TYR A 287 9.00 29.57 24.78
N HIS A 288 10.08 29.64 24.00
CA HIS A 288 10.85 30.88 23.83
C HIS A 288 11.10 31.20 22.36
N ARG A 289 10.71 32.42 21.95
CA ARG A 289 10.81 33.02 20.60
C ARG A 289 12.24 33.14 20.03
N ARG A 290 13.25 32.57 20.69
CA ARG A 290 14.64 32.45 20.22
C ARG A 290 15.02 30.98 20.18
N THR A 291 14.92 30.38 18.99
CA THR A 291 15.48 29.05 18.72
C THR A 291 16.99 29.09 18.90
N LYS A 292 17.51 28.58 20.01
CA LYS A 292 18.92 28.23 20.12
C LYS A 292 19.12 26.95 19.30
N HIS A 293 19.60 27.10 18.07
CA HIS A 293 19.95 25.97 17.21
C HIS A 293 21.03 25.14 17.90
N SER A 294 20.93 23.81 17.84
CA SER A 294 21.99 22.90 18.29
C SER A 294 23.23 23.07 17.41
N GLU A 295 24.34 22.40 17.75
CA GLU A 295 25.40 22.22 16.74
C GLU A 295 24.84 21.44 15.53
N PRO A 296 25.33 21.74 14.30
CA PRO A 296 24.90 21.04 13.10
C PRO A 296 25.35 19.58 13.16
N THR A 297 24.42 18.67 12.84
CA THR A 297 24.71 17.24 12.69
C THR A 297 25.03 16.94 11.24
N PHE A 298 26.23 16.45 10.97
CA PHE A 298 26.69 16.03 9.65
C PHE A 298 26.35 14.56 9.36
N VAL A 299 26.33 14.16 8.08
CA VAL A 299 26.04 12.77 7.68
C VAL A 299 26.90 11.75 8.43
N GLY A 300 28.22 11.97 8.48
CA GLY A 300 29.16 11.05 9.16
C GLY A 300 28.97 10.95 10.68
N MET A 301 28.21 11.86 11.29
CA MET A 301 27.88 11.82 12.72
C MET A 301 26.62 11.00 13.02
N GLU A 302 25.78 10.74 12.02
CA GLU A 302 24.57 9.94 12.18
C GLU A 302 24.91 8.47 12.47
N VAL A 303 24.06 7.83 13.26
CA VAL A 303 24.32 6.47 13.79
C VAL A 303 24.49 5.41 12.69
N GLY A 304 23.73 5.52 11.59
CA GLY A 304 23.82 4.62 10.46
C GLY A 304 25.11 4.76 9.67
N ALA A 305 25.59 5.99 9.47
CA ALA A 305 26.88 6.24 8.83
C ALA A 305 28.04 5.69 9.69
N ARG A 306 28.00 5.89 11.01
CA ARG A 306 29.02 5.34 11.93
C ARG A 306 29.04 3.82 11.95
N GLN A 307 27.89 3.18 11.76
CA GLN A 307 27.76 1.72 11.76
C GLN A 307 27.78 1.10 10.35
N ILE A 308 28.15 1.87 9.32
CA ILE A 308 28.05 1.43 7.93
C ILE A 308 28.97 0.24 7.61
N SER A 309 30.10 0.13 8.32
CA SER A 309 31.06 -0.97 8.19
C SER A 309 30.44 -2.33 8.48
N LYS A 310 29.41 -2.40 9.35
CA LYS A 310 28.65 -3.62 9.62
C LYS A 310 28.05 -4.23 8.36
N TRP A 311 27.66 -3.40 7.39
CA TRP A 311 26.93 -3.82 6.20
C TRP A 311 27.77 -3.80 4.93
N LEU A 312 28.66 -2.82 4.78
CA LEU A 312 29.47 -2.63 3.57
C LEU A 312 30.94 -3.04 3.73
N GLN A 313 31.37 -3.45 4.93
CA GLN A 313 32.76 -3.83 5.24
C GLN A 313 33.79 -2.72 4.96
N ILE A 314 33.35 -1.46 4.96
CA ILE A 314 34.17 -0.25 4.83
C ILE A 314 33.64 0.84 5.76
N SER A 315 34.51 1.74 6.21
CA SER A 315 34.15 2.90 7.01
C SER A 315 33.41 3.96 6.19
N TRP A 316 32.80 4.94 6.87
CA TRP A 316 32.14 6.07 6.22
C TRP A 316 33.10 6.87 5.32
N THR A 317 34.30 7.17 5.82
CA THR A 317 35.32 7.92 5.09
C THR A 317 35.78 7.17 3.84
N GLU A 318 36.07 5.87 3.97
CA GLU A 318 36.44 5.02 2.82
C GLU A 318 35.31 4.93 1.79
N LEU A 319 34.04 4.88 2.22
CA LEU A 319 32.91 4.89 1.28
C LEU A 319 32.82 6.21 0.51
N VAL A 320 33.00 7.35 1.17
CA VAL A 320 32.95 8.68 0.54
C VAL A 320 34.08 8.82 -0.49
N GLU A 321 35.30 8.43 -0.12
CA GLU A 321 36.46 8.43 -1.03
C GLU A 321 36.26 7.48 -2.20
N TRP A 322 35.79 6.26 -1.95
CA TRP A 322 35.49 5.27 -2.98
C TRP A 322 34.44 5.79 -3.98
N ALA A 323 33.36 6.38 -3.50
CA ALA A 323 32.29 6.91 -4.35
C ALA A 323 32.80 8.10 -5.18
N ALA A 324 33.58 9.00 -4.58
CA ALA A 324 34.21 10.12 -5.28
C ALA A 324 35.14 9.62 -6.40
N ALA A 325 36.03 8.66 -6.10
CA ALA A 325 36.92 8.07 -7.09
C ALA A 325 36.17 7.37 -8.22
N LYS A 326 35.04 6.70 -7.92
CA LYS A 326 34.21 6.05 -8.93
C LYS A 326 33.54 7.05 -9.87
N ARG A 327 33.03 8.17 -9.35
CA ARG A 327 32.47 9.27 -10.16
C ARG A 327 33.52 9.87 -11.10
N SER A 328 34.72 10.16 -10.58
CA SER A 328 35.81 10.71 -11.39
C SER A 328 36.23 9.79 -12.54
N LYS A 329 36.28 8.47 -12.30
CA LYS A 329 36.58 7.48 -13.35
C LYS A 329 35.50 7.40 -14.43
N ASN A 330 34.23 7.52 -14.05
CA ASN A 330 33.13 7.48 -15.02
C ASN A 330 33.14 8.73 -15.93
N LEU A 331 33.46 9.91 -15.38
CA LEU A 331 33.61 11.14 -16.16
C LEU A 331 34.73 11.00 -17.22
N GLN A 332 35.89 10.48 -16.82
CA GLN A 332 37.01 10.22 -17.74
C GLN A 332 36.68 9.17 -18.83
N ALA A 333 35.76 8.24 -18.56
CA ALA A 333 35.34 7.24 -19.54
C ALA A 333 34.34 7.82 -20.56
N ASP A 334 33.49 8.77 -20.15
CA ASP A 334 32.55 9.44 -21.04
C ASP A 334 33.24 10.45 -21.96
N ASP A 335 34.27 11.15 -21.48
CA ASP A 335 35.09 12.08 -22.29
C ASP A 335 35.92 11.36 -23.38
N ASN A 336 36.19 10.06 -23.20
CA ASN A 336 36.97 9.25 -24.14
C ASN A 336 36.11 8.46 -25.14
N ARG A 337 34.78 8.64 -25.17
CA ARG A 337 33.95 8.02 -26.22
C ARG A 337 34.14 8.78 -27.54
N PRO A 338 34.53 8.10 -28.64
CA PRO A 338 34.60 8.75 -29.93
C PRO A 338 33.24 9.32 -30.30
N VAL A 339 33.22 10.58 -30.73
CA VAL A 339 32.03 11.23 -31.27
C VAL A 339 31.77 10.58 -32.63
N ASP A 340 30.84 9.61 -32.67
CA ASP A 340 30.35 9.08 -33.94
C ASP A 340 29.80 10.26 -34.76
N SER A 341 30.52 10.57 -35.84
CA SER A 341 30.31 11.70 -36.75
C SER A 341 29.36 11.33 -37.88
#